data_AF-A0A1M5HN71-F1
#
_entry.id   AF-A0A1M5HN71-F1
#
_cell.length_a   1.000
_cell.length_b   1.000
_cell.length_c   1.000
_cell.angle_alpha   90.00
_cell.angle_beta   90.00
_cell.angle_gamma   90.00
#
_symmetry.space_group_name_H-M   'P 1'
#
loop_
_entity.id
_entity.type
_entity.pdbx_description
1 polymer ?
#
loop_
_entity_poly.entity_id
_entity_poly.type
_entity_poly.pdbx_seq_one_letter_code
_entity_poly.pdbx_strand_id
1 'polypeptide(L)'
;MKVKVIYSIIFIGIVGVFVSFSDFGTDFFEIYRDKNVIIYKENTSSSDGWVKSHYFSKTTKNNKGKLITKSSKDVLEYWKCDCGKYSKHYSIEDYVIYDSRGKVTSSGDRLVYQQRPIPSSIGELIYQSFCMGETEIIDSSAVVIDSL
;
A
#
# COMPACT_ATOMS: atom_id res chain seq x y z
N MET A 1 -5.63 -27.59 54.29
CA MET A 1 -5.82 -26.24 53.72
C MET A 1 -4.78 -25.85 52.65
N LYS A 2 -4.12 -26.80 51.96
CA LYS A 2 -3.06 -26.50 50.97
C LYS A 2 -3.43 -26.80 49.51
N VAL A 3 -4.57 -27.48 49.28
CA VAL A 3 -4.98 -27.93 47.93
C VAL A 3 -5.71 -26.83 47.14
N LYS A 4 -6.39 -25.89 47.82
CA LYS A 4 -7.15 -24.81 47.17
C LYS A 4 -6.28 -23.76 46.47
N VAL A 5 -5.02 -23.61 46.87
CA VAL A 5 -4.10 -22.58 46.32
C VAL A 5 -3.56 -22.98 44.94
N ILE A 6 -3.41 -24.28 44.68
CA ILE A 6 -2.83 -24.79 43.43
C ILE A 6 -3.78 -24.55 42.24
N TYR A 7 -5.09 -24.70 42.45
CA TYR A 7 -6.09 -24.44 41.41
C TYR A 7 -6.17 -22.96 41.01
N SER A 8 -5.94 -22.03 41.94
CA SER A 8 -5.94 -20.58 41.60
C SER A 8 -4.74 -20.15 40.76
N ILE A 9 -3.58 -20.81 40.88
CA ILE A 9 -2.40 -20.50 40.07
C ILE A 9 -2.55 -21.05 38.64
N ILE A 10 -3.18 -22.22 38.49
CA ILE A 10 -3.48 -22.82 37.18
C ILE A 10 -4.52 -22.00 36.41
N PHE A 11 -5.51 -21.42 37.10
CA PHE A 11 -6.54 -20.59 36.47
C PHE A 11 -5.98 -19.27 35.90
N ILE A 12 -4.99 -18.67 36.55
CA ILE A 12 -4.32 -17.45 36.06
C ILE A 12 -3.38 -17.76 34.88
N GLY A 13 -2.73 -18.93 34.89
CA GLY A 13 -1.86 -19.37 33.79
C GLY A 13 -2.60 -19.65 32.47
N ILE A 14 -3.87 -20.04 32.51
CA ILE A 14 -4.68 -20.31 31.31
C ILE A 14 -5.30 -19.02 30.75
N VAL A 15 -5.63 -18.04 31.60
CA VAL A 15 -6.17 -16.75 31.14
C VAL A 15 -5.08 -15.86 30.52
N GLY A 16 -3.80 -16.05 30.90
CA GLY A 16 -2.67 -15.30 30.33
C GLY A 16 -2.23 -15.69 28.92
N VAL A 17 -2.81 -16.74 28.31
CA VAL A 17 -2.43 -17.21 26.96
C VAL A 17 -3.28 -16.58 25.85
N PHE A 18 -4.34 -15.84 26.19
CA PHE A 18 -5.13 -15.06 25.23
C PHE A 18 -4.72 -13.59 25.21
N VAL A 19 -3.42 -13.29 25.31
CA VAL A 19 -2.93 -12.02 24.75
C VAL A 19 -3.07 -12.18 23.26
N SER A 20 -4.21 -11.71 22.77
CA SER A 20 -4.55 -11.61 21.37
C SER A 20 -3.34 -11.08 20.63
N PHE A 21 -2.67 -11.95 19.87
CA PHE A 21 -2.14 -11.54 18.58
C PHE A 21 -3.37 -11.10 17.80
N SER A 22 -3.79 -9.85 18.02
CA SER A 22 -4.51 -9.10 17.01
C SER A 22 -3.54 -9.12 15.84
N ASP A 23 -3.79 -10.05 14.93
CA ASP A 23 -3.29 -10.00 13.58
C ASP A 23 -3.56 -8.56 13.15
N PHE A 24 -2.52 -7.74 13.06
CA PHE A 24 -2.62 -6.44 12.44
C PHE A 24 -2.81 -6.77 10.97
N GLY A 25 -4.05 -7.17 10.63
CA GLY A 25 -4.48 -7.41 9.27
C GLY A 25 -3.99 -6.20 8.51
N THR A 26 -3.13 -6.43 7.53
CA THR A 26 -2.58 -5.33 6.76
C THR A 26 -3.77 -4.58 6.19
N ASP A 27 -3.98 -3.33 6.62
CA ASP A 27 -5.06 -2.46 6.15
C ASP A 27 -4.91 -2.11 4.66
N PHE A 28 -4.14 -2.88 3.90
CA PHE A 28 -3.79 -2.68 2.51
C PHE A 28 -3.86 -4.00 1.75
N PHE A 29 -4.39 -3.97 0.54
CA PHE A 29 -4.35 -5.08 -0.41
C PHE A 29 -3.67 -4.68 -1.71
N GLU A 30 -3.02 -5.62 -2.36
CA GLU A 30 -2.27 -5.40 -3.60
C GLU A 30 -3.22 -5.21 -4.79
N ILE A 31 -2.97 -4.19 -5.60
CA ILE A 31 -3.76 -3.90 -6.82
C ILE A 31 -2.90 -3.97 -8.09
N TYR A 32 -1.57 -3.85 -7.95
CA TYR A 32 -0.64 -3.88 -9.08
C TYR A 32 0.74 -4.31 -8.66
N ARG A 33 1.42 -5.05 -9.54
CA ARG A 33 2.81 -5.44 -9.38
C ARG A 33 3.57 -5.38 -10.70
N ASP A 34 4.74 -4.77 -10.64
CA ASP A 34 5.81 -4.97 -11.62
C ASP A 34 7.14 -5.27 -10.93
N LYS A 35 8.20 -5.38 -11.74
CA LYS A 35 9.57 -5.62 -11.26
C LYS A 35 10.18 -4.49 -10.41
N ASN A 36 9.61 -3.28 -10.43
CA ASN A 36 10.15 -2.08 -9.79
C ASN A 36 9.27 -1.53 -8.66
N VAL A 37 7.96 -1.80 -8.69
CA VAL A 37 6.95 -1.25 -7.81
C VAL A 37 5.83 -2.26 -7.53
N ILE A 38 5.39 -2.29 -6.28
CA ILE A 38 4.10 -2.87 -5.90
C ILE A 38 3.21 -1.74 -5.42
N ILE A 39 1.94 -1.75 -5.82
CA ILE A 39 0.96 -0.78 -5.37
C ILE A 39 -0.12 -1.48 -4.57
N TYR A 40 -0.42 -0.91 -3.42
CA TYR A 40 -1.46 -1.36 -2.52
C TYR A 40 -2.50 -0.26 -2.31
N LYS A 41 -3.76 -0.65 -2.16
CA LYS A 41 -4.87 0.20 -1.76
C LYS A 41 -5.25 -0.11 -0.32
N GLU A 42 -5.58 0.92 0.45
CA GLU A 42 -6.20 0.77 1.76
C GLU A 42 -7.48 -0.07 1.69
N ASN A 43 -7.69 -0.96 2.64
CA ASN A 43 -8.88 -1.79 2.78
C ASN A 43 -10.05 -0.95 3.31
N THR A 44 -10.60 -0.13 2.42
CA THR A 44 -11.73 0.75 2.69
C THR A 44 -12.78 0.64 1.59
N SER A 45 -14.05 0.76 2.00
CA SER A 45 -15.19 0.90 1.10
C SER A 45 -15.43 2.35 0.68
N SER A 46 -14.67 3.30 1.23
CA SER A 46 -14.67 4.70 0.84
C SER A 46 -14.08 4.89 -0.57
N SER A 47 -14.51 5.94 -1.27
CA SER A 47 -13.86 6.42 -2.50
C SER A 47 -12.50 7.08 -2.25
N ASP A 48 -12.20 7.34 -0.97
CA ASP A 48 -11.03 8.06 -0.50
C ASP A 48 -10.23 7.16 0.44
N GLY A 49 -8.91 7.18 0.33
CA GLY A 49 -8.04 6.35 1.16
C GLY A 49 -6.57 6.41 0.78
N TRP A 50 -5.76 5.72 1.56
CA TRP A 50 -4.33 5.63 1.33
C TRP A 50 -3.98 4.67 0.21
N VAL A 51 -3.03 5.07 -0.61
CA VAL A 51 -2.36 4.24 -1.61
C VAL A 51 -0.89 4.13 -1.24
N LYS A 52 -0.40 2.91 -1.09
CA LYS A 52 1.00 2.64 -0.80
C LYS A 52 1.70 2.13 -2.06
N SER A 53 2.75 2.82 -2.48
CA SER A 53 3.67 2.37 -3.53
C SER A 53 5.01 1.96 -2.92
N HIS A 54 5.34 0.67 -2.99
CA HIS A 54 6.63 0.13 -2.58
C HIS A 54 7.58 0.09 -3.77
N TYR A 55 8.60 0.94 -3.79
CA TYR A 55 9.63 0.94 -4.83
C TYR A 55 10.82 0.08 -4.41
N PHE A 56 11.17 -0.90 -5.23
CA PHE A 56 12.32 -1.76 -4.99
C PHE A 56 13.65 -1.04 -5.20
N SER A 57 14.68 -1.55 -4.52
CA SER A 57 16.06 -1.08 -4.70
C SER A 57 16.49 -1.26 -6.15
N LYS A 58 17.11 -0.23 -6.72
CA LYS A 58 17.59 -0.26 -8.11
C LYS A 58 19.00 0.27 -8.21
N THR A 59 19.84 -0.48 -8.91
CA THR A 59 21.17 -0.03 -9.32
C THR A 59 21.09 0.69 -10.66
N THR A 60 21.61 1.92 -10.73
CA THR A 60 21.66 2.71 -11.97
C THR A 60 23.05 3.34 -12.13
N LYS A 61 23.46 3.66 -13.36
CA LYS A 61 24.68 4.43 -13.60
C LYS A 61 24.37 5.91 -13.47
N ASN A 62 25.19 6.64 -12.72
CA ASN A 62 25.12 8.10 -12.73
C ASN A 62 25.74 8.68 -14.00
N ASN A 63 25.66 10.01 -14.16
CA ASN A 63 26.23 10.73 -15.31
C ASN A 63 27.77 10.60 -15.45
N LYS A 64 28.43 10.02 -14.43
CA LYS A 64 29.87 9.72 -14.43
C LYS A 64 30.16 8.23 -14.69
N GLY A 65 29.16 7.45 -15.09
CA GLY A 65 29.28 6.01 -15.35
C GLY A 65 29.40 5.13 -14.10
N LYS A 66 29.38 5.71 -12.89
CA LYS A 66 29.47 4.97 -11.63
C LYS A 66 28.13 4.34 -11.27
N LEU A 67 28.14 3.06 -10.91
CA LEU A 67 26.96 2.38 -10.36
C LEU A 67 26.61 2.97 -9.00
N ILE A 68 25.35 3.39 -8.87
CA ILE A 68 24.74 3.87 -7.63
C ILE A 68 23.53 2.99 -7.33
N THR A 69 23.41 2.55 -6.09
CA THR A 69 22.24 1.80 -5.61
C THR A 69 21.29 2.78 -4.93
N LYS A 70 20.09 2.94 -5.49
CA LYS A 70 19.01 3.64 -4.81
C LYS A 70 18.32 2.64 -3.89
N SER A 71 18.25 2.95 -2.60
CA SER A 71 17.52 2.12 -1.62
C SER A 71 16.03 2.04 -1.98
N SER A 72 15.37 0.99 -1.50
CA SER A 72 13.92 0.92 -1.55
C SER A 72 13.29 2.06 -0.75
N LYS A 73 12.04 2.38 -1.09
CA LYS A 73 11.23 3.37 -0.38
C LYS A 73 9.76 3.02 -0.48
N ASP A 74 9.01 3.41 0.53
CA ASP A 74 7.54 3.40 0.49
C ASP A 74 7.04 4.82 0.29
N VAL A 75 6.09 5.01 -0.59
CA VAL A 75 5.37 6.27 -0.79
C VAL A 75 3.91 6.02 -0.48
N LEU A 76 3.37 6.72 0.52
CA LEU A 76 1.95 6.72 0.85
C LEU A 76 1.35 8.02 0.34
N GLU A 77 0.20 7.92 -0.32
CA GLU A 77 -0.53 9.05 -0.88
C GLU A 77 -2.01 8.93 -0.52
N TYR A 78 -2.63 10.01 -0.04
CA TYR A 78 -4.06 10.01 0.27
C TYR A 78 -4.85 10.45 -0.96
N TRP A 79 -5.56 9.50 -1.55
CA TRP A 79 -6.35 9.71 -2.76
C TRP A 79 -7.79 10.03 -2.40
N LYS A 80 -8.39 10.97 -3.14
CA LYS A 80 -9.82 11.25 -3.12
C LYS A 80 -10.38 11.09 -4.52
N CYS A 81 -11.32 10.16 -4.70
CA CYS A 81 -11.87 9.85 -6.01
C CYS A 81 -13.32 10.32 -6.11
N ASP A 82 -13.65 11.13 -7.10
CA ASP A 82 -15.03 11.36 -7.48
C ASP A 82 -15.50 10.21 -8.37
N CYS A 83 -16.22 9.26 -7.77
CA CYS A 83 -16.74 8.09 -8.46
C CYS A 83 -18.04 8.35 -9.25
N GLY A 84 -18.41 9.62 -9.45
CA GLY A 84 -19.59 10.00 -10.21
C GLY A 84 -19.55 9.46 -11.65
N LYS A 85 -20.70 8.96 -12.11
CA LYS A 85 -20.88 8.34 -13.45
C LYS A 85 -20.35 9.19 -14.61
N TYR A 86 -20.34 10.52 -14.45
CA TYR A 86 -19.96 11.49 -15.48
C TYR A 86 -18.77 12.38 -15.08
N SER A 87 -18.19 12.18 -13.90
CA SER A 87 -17.16 13.04 -13.31
C SER A 87 -15.98 12.21 -12.81
N LYS A 88 -15.27 11.54 -13.72
CA LYS A 88 -14.06 10.77 -13.37
C LYS A 88 -12.89 11.70 -13.03
N HIS A 89 -12.76 12.07 -11.78
CA HIS A 89 -11.64 12.89 -11.29
C HIS A 89 -11.08 12.31 -9.99
N TYR A 90 -9.81 12.61 -9.73
CA TYR A 90 -9.16 12.33 -8.46
C TYR A 90 -8.32 13.51 -8.00
N SER A 91 -8.10 13.57 -6.68
CA SER A 91 -7.14 14.46 -6.06
C SER A 91 -6.21 13.64 -5.17
N ILE A 92 -4.99 14.14 -4.95
CA ILE A 92 -4.06 13.58 -3.97
C ILE A 92 -3.76 14.71 -3.00
N GLU A 93 -4.19 14.58 -1.75
CA GLU A 93 -4.07 15.65 -0.76
C GLU A 93 -2.78 15.55 0.02
N ASP A 94 -2.49 14.36 0.55
CA ASP A 94 -1.33 14.14 1.42
C ASP A 94 -0.37 13.13 0.80
N TYR A 95 0.90 13.26 1.17
CA TYR A 95 1.89 12.21 0.94
C TYR A 95 2.90 12.07 2.08
N VAL A 96 3.42 10.85 2.23
CA VAL A 96 4.52 10.52 3.15
C VAL A 96 5.46 9.53 2.46
N ILE A 97 6.77 9.76 2.57
CA ILE A 97 7.79 8.89 2.00
C ILE A 97 8.64 8.30 3.13
N TYR A 98 8.72 6.98 3.18
CA TYR A 98 9.56 6.24 4.12
C TYR A 98 10.79 5.65 3.41
N ASP A 99 11.95 5.69 4.07
CA ASP A 99 13.11 4.92 3.65
C ASP A 99 12.90 3.41 3.91
N SER A 100 13.87 2.59 3.48
CA SER A 100 13.85 1.13 3.67
C SER A 100 13.87 0.67 5.13
N ARG A 101 14.01 1.58 6.11
CA ARG A 101 13.97 1.29 7.55
C ARG A 101 12.69 1.80 8.20
N GLY A 102 11.73 2.30 7.40
CA GLY A 102 10.50 2.88 7.91
C GLY A 102 10.68 4.28 8.50
N LYS A 103 11.78 4.98 8.21
CA LYS A 103 11.95 6.37 8.66
C LYS A 103 11.34 7.33 7.63
N VAL A 104 10.52 8.27 8.09
CA VAL A 104 10.02 9.36 7.24
C VAL A 104 11.19 10.18 6.69
N THR A 105 11.23 10.34 5.37
CA THR A 105 12.23 11.13 4.63
C THR A 105 11.64 12.38 4.01
N SER A 106 10.32 12.39 3.76
CA SER A 106 9.57 13.53 3.23
C SER A 106 8.09 13.36 3.53
N SER A 107 7.37 14.46 3.73
CA SER A 107 5.91 14.47 3.86
C SER A 107 5.35 15.85 3.53
N GLY A 108 4.06 15.94 3.30
CA GLY A 108 3.32 17.19 3.15
C GLY A 108 2.17 17.04 2.18
N ASP A 109 1.72 18.18 1.66
CA ASP A 109 0.58 18.23 0.76
C ASP A 109 1.04 18.00 -0.68
N ARG A 110 0.20 17.36 -1.49
CA ARG A 110 0.44 17.20 -2.93
C ARG A 110 -0.53 18.10 -3.70
N LEU A 111 -0.01 18.84 -4.69
CA LEU A 111 -0.81 19.76 -5.51
C LEU A 111 -1.49 19.03 -6.69
N VAL A 112 -2.10 17.87 -6.44
CA VAL A 112 -2.89 17.16 -7.46
C VAL A 112 -4.36 17.36 -7.14
N TYR A 113 -5.02 18.22 -7.90
CA TYR A 113 -6.41 18.57 -7.68
C TYR A 113 -7.24 18.30 -8.94
N GLN A 114 -8.35 17.56 -8.78
CA GLN A 114 -9.37 17.32 -9.80
C GLN A 114 -8.79 16.85 -11.16
N GLN A 115 -7.78 15.99 -11.13
CA GLN A 115 -7.18 15.42 -12.33
C GLN A 115 -8.02 14.27 -12.87
N ARG A 116 -8.05 14.13 -14.20
CA ARG A 116 -8.71 12.97 -14.82
C ARG A 116 -7.75 11.77 -14.83
N PRO A 117 -8.21 10.56 -14.47
CA PRO A 117 -7.43 9.35 -14.67
C PRO A 117 -7.08 9.19 -16.15
N ILE A 118 -5.79 9.01 -16.46
CA ILE A 118 -5.34 8.76 -17.83
C ILE A 118 -5.63 7.29 -18.16
N PRO A 119 -6.29 6.98 -19.29
CA PRO A 119 -6.58 5.61 -19.67
C PRO A 119 -5.33 4.72 -19.71
N SER A 120 -5.46 3.48 -19.25
CA SER A 120 -4.39 2.46 -19.19
C SER A 120 -3.16 2.90 -18.37
N SER A 121 -3.35 3.81 -17.42
CA SER A 121 -2.31 4.25 -16.49
C SER A 121 -2.52 3.64 -15.10
N ILE A 122 -1.45 3.64 -14.30
CA ILE A 122 -1.51 3.34 -12.87
C ILE A 122 -2.57 4.22 -12.16
N GLY A 123 -2.72 5.48 -12.56
CA GLY A 123 -3.72 6.38 -11.97
C GLY A 123 -5.16 5.96 -12.26
N GLU A 124 -5.44 5.41 -13.45
CA GLU A 124 -6.75 4.82 -13.74
C GLU A 124 -6.98 3.55 -12.93
N LEU A 125 -5.96 2.68 -12.80
CA LEU A 125 -6.04 1.47 -12.00
C LEU A 125 -6.39 1.78 -10.54
N ILE A 126 -5.69 2.73 -9.92
CA ILE A 126 -5.97 3.19 -8.56
C ILE A 126 -7.41 3.73 -8.47
N TYR A 127 -7.80 4.62 -9.38
CA TYR A 127 -9.16 5.18 -9.40
C TYR A 127 -10.23 4.08 -9.49
N GLN A 128 -10.05 3.11 -10.40
CA GLN A 128 -10.99 1.99 -10.56
C GLN A 128 -11.06 1.14 -9.28
N SER A 129 -9.94 0.90 -8.61
CA SER A 129 -9.90 0.14 -7.34
C SER A 129 -10.70 0.81 -6.21
N PHE A 130 -10.81 2.14 -6.19
CA PHE A 130 -11.65 2.87 -5.23
C PHE A 130 -13.12 2.92 -5.67
N CYS A 131 -13.38 3.16 -6.95
CA CYS A 131 -14.73 3.44 -7.44
C CYS A 131 -15.55 2.23 -7.89
N MET A 132 -14.90 1.12 -8.26
CA MET A 132 -15.55 -0.06 -8.82
C MET A 132 -15.40 -1.31 -7.93
N GLY A 133 -14.64 -1.20 -6.83
CA GLY A 133 -14.37 -2.31 -5.92
C GLY A 133 -13.08 -3.05 -6.25
N GLU A 134 -12.95 -4.29 -5.78
CA GLU A 134 -11.75 -5.12 -5.99
C GLU A 134 -11.50 -5.34 -7.49
N THR A 135 -10.41 -4.76 -7.98
CA THR A 135 -9.85 -5.03 -9.30
C THR A 135 -8.94 -6.25 -9.21
N GLU A 136 -9.00 -7.16 -10.19
CA GLU A 136 -8.06 -8.28 -10.28
C GLU A 136 -6.61 -7.77 -10.24
N ILE A 137 -5.73 -8.49 -9.51
CA ILE A 137 -4.31 -8.13 -9.42
C ILE A 137 -3.70 -8.18 -10.82
N ILE A 138 -3.22 -7.05 -11.31
CA ILE A 138 -2.54 -6.98 -12.59
C ILE A 138 -1.04 -7.22 -12.38
N ASP A 139 -0.55 -8.40 -12.76
CA ASP A 139 0.87 -8.71 -12.84
C ASP A 139 1.40 -8.40 -14.24
N SER A 140 2.14 -7.29 -14.37
CA SER A 140 2.73 -6.92 -15.66
C SER A 140 3.86 -7.85 -16.10
N SER A 141 4.35 -8.72 -15.21
CA SER A 141 5.42 -9.68 -15.47
C SER A 141 4.92 -10.93 -16.20
N ALA A 142 3.61 -11.19 -16.15
CA ALA A 142 2.95 -12.30 -16.83
C ALA A 142 2.54 -11.96 -18.28
N VAL A 143 2.61 -10.69 -18.69
CA VAL A 143 2.34 -10.26 -20.06
C VAL A 143 3.59 -10.49 -20.91
N VAL A 144 3.86 -11.76 -21.23
CA VAL A 144 4.69 -12.12 -22.38
C VAL A 144 3.86 -11.76 -23.61
N ILE A 145 4.10 -10.58 -24.18
CA ILE A 145 3.63 -10.28 -25.52
C ILE A 145 4.46 -11.15 -26.45
N ASP A 146 3.95 -12.35 -26.77
CA ASP A 146 4.29 -13.05 -28.01
C ASP A 146 3.72 -12.19 -29.16
N SER A 147 4.42 -11.10 -29.48
CA SER A 147 4.22 -10.39 -30.75
C SER A 147 5.28 -10.91 -31.71
N LEU A 148 4.85 -11.92 -32.49
CA LEU A 148 5.36 -12.28 -33.81
C LEU A 148 5.46 -11.07 -34.74
#